data_AF-A0A926SKW4-F1
#
_entry.id   AF-A0A926SKW4-F1
#
_cell.length_a   1.000
_cell.length_b   1.000
_cell.length_c   1.000
_cell.angle_alpha   90.00
_cell.angle_beta   90.00
_cell.angle_gamma   90.00
#
_symmetry.space_group_name_H-M   'P 1'
#
loop_
_entity.id
_entity.type
_entity.pdbx_description
1 polymer ?
#
loop_
_entity_poly.entity_id
_entity_poly.type
_entity_poly.pdbx_seq_one_letter_code
_entity_poly.pdbx_strand_id
1 'polypeptide(L)'
;MVRVLVEKVFEPPITEEKWNQDVKKAIPCHSSHDVHWIRSMMSRDRSKVICEFEAPDAETVRRSFRKVGLPFVRIWTVEVLEPVVIDDAGTIGTKGWLVCDRH
;
A
#
# COMPACT_ATOMS: atom_id res chain seq x y z
N MET A 1 4.86 -10.59 -9.81
CA MET A 1 4.80 -9.55 -8.77
C MET A 1 3.41 -9.55 -8.16
N VAL A 2 3.29 -9.10 -6.91
CA VAL A 2 2.03 -9.00 -6.15
C VAL A 2 1.87 -7.59 -5.59
N ARG A 3 0.62 -7.21 -5.28
CA ARG A 3 0.31 -5.95 -4.60
C ARG A 3 0.51 -6.09 -3.11
N VAL A 4 1.22 -5.14 -2.51
CA VAL A 4 1.56 -5.14 -1.09
C VAL A 4 1.16 -3.80 -0.48
N LEU A 5 0.41 -3.83 0.62
CA LEU A 5 0.14 -2.65 1.42
C LEU A 5 1.08 -2.59 2.63
N VAL A 6 1.48 -1.38 2.97
CA VAL A 6 2.25 -1.05 4.17
C VAL A 6 1.46 -0.02 4.97
N GLU A 7 1.13 -0.35 6.22
CA GLU A 7 0.56 0.58 7.18
C GLU A 7 1.66 1.19 8.04
N LYS A 8 1.61 2.51 8.22
CA LYS A 8 2.48 3.28 9.12
C LYS A 8 1.62 4.13 10.03
N VAL A 9 2.04 4.21 11.29
CA VAL A 9 1.45 5.10 12.30
C VAL A 9 2.57 5.98 12.85
N PHE A 10 2.28 7.26 13.03
CA PHE A 10 3.21 8.28 13.51
C PHE A 10 2.61 8.98 14.72
N GLU A 11 3.34 8.95 15.83
CA GLU A 11 3.07 9.71 17.05
C GLU A 11 4.41 10.34 17.50
N PRO A 12 4.60 11.66 17.35
CA PRO A 12 3.64 12.64 16.81
C PRO A 12 3.38 12.48 15.30
N PRO A 13 2.32 13.11 14.75
CA PRO A 13 2.05 13.12 13.31
C PRO A 13 3.26 13.53 12.48
N ILE A 14 3.44 12.89 11.32
CA ILE A 14 4.64 13.08 10.51
C ILE A 14 4.69 14.49 9.88
N THR A 15 5.87 15.09 9.87
CA THR A 15 6.13 16.36 9.16
C THR A 15 6.52 16.13 7.70
N GLU A 16 6.41 17.17 6.88
CA GLU A 16 6.82 17.10 5.47
C GLU A 16 8.32 16.83 5.33
N GLU A 17 9.14 17.43 6.18
CA GLU A 17 10.60 17.27 6.18
C GLU A 17 10.98 15.82 6.46
N LYS A 18 10.35 15.21 7.48
CA LYS A 18 10.59 13.82 7.83
C LYS A 18 10.12 12.87 6.72
N TRP A 19 8.96 13.12 6.12
CA TRP A 19 8.48 12.38 4.96
C TRP A 19 9.49 12.41 3.81
N ASN A 20 9.97 13.60 3.45
CA ASN A 20 10.93 13.79 2.37
C ASN A 20 12.28 13.10 2.65
N GLN A 21 12.75 13.14 3.90
CA GLN A 21 13.96 12.42 4.32
C GLN A 21 13.79 10.90 4.18
N ASP A 22 12.65 10.38 4.61
CA ASP A 22 12.36 8.95 4.56
C ASP A 22 12.23 8.45 3.13
N VAL A 23 11.56 9.19 2.25
CA VAL A 23 11.47 8.88 0.81
C VAL A 23 12.86 8.88 0.15
N LYS A 24 13.69 9.88 0.42
CA LYS A 24 15.06 9.95 -0.13
C LYS A 24 15.91 8.75 0.29
N LYS A 25 15.77 8.27 1.53
CA LYS A 25 16.44 7.06 2.02
C LYS A 25 15.88 5.78 1.39
N ALA A 26 14.57 5.76 1.14
CA ALA A 26 13.85 4.58 0.64
C ALA A 26 14.23 4.23 -0.80
N ILE A 27 14.19 5.22 -1.71
CA ILE A 27 14.21 5.00 -3.17
C ILE A 27 15.32 4.04 -3.63
N PRO A 28 16.61 4.23 -3.25
CA PRO A 28 17.68 3.35 -3.75
C PRO A 28 17.52 1.90 -3.27
N CYS A 29 17.06 1.70 -2.04
CA CYS A 29 16.85 0.36 -1.49
C CYS A 29 15.63 -0.32 -2.12
N HIS A 30 14.54 0.41 -2.34
CA HIS A 30 13.32 -0.18 -2.92
C HIS A 30 13.58 -0.64 -4.36
N SER A 31 14.20 0.22 -5.18
CA SER A 31 14.52 -0.12 -6.58
C SER A 31 15.51 -1.28 -6.72
N SER A 32 16.42 -1.49 -5.76
CA SER A 32 17.40 -2.58 -5.82
C SER A 32 16.88 -3.95 -5.38
N HIS A 33 15.65 -4.03 -4.85
CA HIS A 33 15.04 -5.29 -4.39
C HIS A 33 13.68 -5.54 -5.07
N ASP A 34 13.47 -5.00 -6.27
CA ASP A 34 12.22 -5.09 -7.04
C ASP A 34 10.98 -4.64 -6.24
N VAL A 35 11.14 -3.62 -5.37
CA VAL A 35 10.01 -3.01 -4.67
C VAL A 35 9.65 -1.70 -5.37
N HIS A 36 8.55 -1.71 -6.10
CA HIS A 36 8.08 -0.55 -6.86
C HIS A 36 6.96 0.16 -6.11
N TRP A 37 7.15 1.45 -5.84
CA TRP A 37 6.15 2.27 -5.15
C TRP A 37 5.07 2.74 -6.13
N ILE A 38 3.81 2.48 -5.82
CA ILE A 38 2.65 2.83 -6.66
C ILE A 38 2.03 4.14 -6.18
N ARG A 39 1.60 4.19 -4.91
CA ARG A 39 0.99 5.37 -4.30
C ARG A 39 1.05 5.32 -2.78
N SER A 40 0.73 6.44 -2.14
CA SER A 40 0.49 6.50 -0.70
C SER A 40 -0.75 7.35 -0.41
N MET A 41 -1.56 6.90 0.54
CA MET A 41 -2.67 7.66 1.11
C MET A 41 -2.29 8.04 2.54
N MET A 42 -2.28 9.34 2.83
CA MET A 42 -1.99 9.88 4.15
C MET A 42 -3.29 10.41 4.78
N SER A 43 -3.52 10.12 6.06
CA SER A 43 -4.62 10.74 6.80
C SER A 43 -4.44 12.26 6.87
N ARG A 44 -5.53 13.02 6.93
CA ARG A 44 -5.46 14.49 6.91
C ARG A 44 -4.68 15.10 8.09
N ASP A 45 -4.69 14.41 9.23
CA ASP A 45 -3.93 14.75 10.44
C ASP A 45 -2.48 14.26 10.39
N ARG A 46 -2.07 13.51 9.36
CA ARG A 46 -0.73 12.93 9.15
C ARG A 46 -0.30 11.90 10.20
N SER A 47 -1.24 11.33 10.96
CA SER A 47 -0.95 10.28 11.94
C SER A 47 -0.84 8.89 11.31
N LYS A 48 -1.40 8.68 10.12
CA LYS A 48 -1.41 7.37 9.42
C LYS A 48 -1.06 7.51 7.95
N VAL A 49 -0.32 6.53 7.44
CA VAL A 49 -0.03 6.39 6.01
C VAL A 49 -0.22 4.94 5.59
N ILE A 50 -0.97 4.74 4.50
CA ILE A 50 -1.03 3.47 3.78
C ILE A 50 -0.25 3.65 2.48
N CYS A 51 0.82 2.88 2.30
CA CYS A 51 1.60 2.84 1.06
C CYS A 51 1.24 1.57 0.28
N GLU A 52 1.18 1.70 -1.03
CA GLU A 52 0.94 0.59 -1.94
C GLU A 52 2.16 0.37 -2.83
N PHE A 53 2.58 -0.89 -2.91
CA PHE A 53 3.74 -1.34 -3.67
C PHE A 53 3.39 -2.51 -4.58
N GLU A 54 4.16 -2.67 -5.63
CA GLU A 54 4.33 -3.93 -6.35
C GLU A 54 5.69 -4.53 -5.96
N ALA A 55 5.71 -5.81 -5.60
CA ALA A 55 6.92 -6.51 -5.15
C ALA A 55 6.85 -8.01 -5.44
N PRO A 56 7.93 -8.79 -5.28
CA PRO A 56 7.87 -10.24 -5.39
C PRO A 56 6.94 -10.87 -4.34
N ASP A 57 7.02 -10.36 -3.11
CA ASP A 57 6.26 -10.83 -1.94
C ASP A 57 6.31 -9.77 -0.80
N ALA A 58 5.50 -9.96 0.25
CA ALA A 58 5.45 -9.03 1.38
C ALA A 58 6.70 -9.07 2.29
N GLU A 59 7.45 -10.18 2.38
CA GLU A 59 8.70 -10.26 3.14
C GLU A 59 9.81 -9.43 2.48
N THR A 60 9.85 -9.38 1.15
CA THR A 60 10.78 -8.53 0.40
C THR A 60 10.57 -7.05 0.73
N VAL A 61 9.32 -6.59 0.83
CA VAL A 61 9.00 -5.23 1.29
C VAL A 61 9.43 -5.02 2.76
N ARG A 62 9.12 -5.97 3.67
CA ARG A 62 9.55 -5.88 5.08
C ARG A 62 11.07 -5.76 5.22
N ARG A 63 11.83 -6.55 4.46
CA ARG A 63 13.31 -6.51 4.47
C ARG A 63 13.83 -5.16 3.98
N SER A 64 13.28 -4.63 2.89
CA SER A 64 13.65 -3.29 2.39
C SER A 64 13.40 -2.21 3.45
N PHE A 65 12.20 -2.19 4.05
CA PHE A 65 11.86 -1.25 5.11
C PHE A 65 12.79 -1.31 6.32
N ARG A 66 13.08 -2.52 6.81
CA ARG A 66 14.02 -2.72 7.93
C ARG A 66 15.44 -2.26 7.57
N LYS A 67 15.91 -2.57 6.35
CA LYS A 67 17.26 -2.22 5.87
C LYS A 67 17.51 -0.72 5.85
N VAL A 68 16.50 0.09 5.54
CA VAL A 68 16.60 1.56 5.55
C VAL A 68 16.07 2.20 6.84
N GLY A 69 15.69 1.41 7.85
CA GLY A 69 15.22 1.89 9.14
C GLY A 69 13.89 2.65 9.07
N LEU A 70 13.01 2.30 8.12
CA LEU A 70 11.69 2.91 8.00
C LEU A 70 10.67 2.20 8.90
N PRO A 71 9.77 2.96 9.57
CA PRO A 71 8.73 2.36 10.40
C PRO A 71 7.63 1.74 9.55
N PHE A 72 7.03 0.67 10.08
CA PHE A 72 5.76 0.12 9.64
C PHE A 72 5.08 -0.59 10.82
N VAL A 73 3.75 -0.65 10.78
CA VAL A 73 2.93 -1.43 11.74
C VAL A 73 2.61 -2.78 11.13
N ARG A 74 2.12 -2.78 9.89
CA ARG A 74 1.74 -3.99 9.16
C ARG A 74 2.18 -3.91 7.71
N ILE A 75 2.52 -5.07 7.15
CA ILE A 75 2.77 -5.26 5.73
C ILE A 75 2.07 -6.54 5.32
N TRP A 76 1.30 -6.53 4.24
CA TRP A 76 0.55 -7.69 3.76
C TRP A 76 0.29 -7.62 2.26
N THR A 77 0.13 -8.78 1.62
CA THR A 77 -0.29 -8.88 0.23
C THR A 77 -1.79 -8.60 0.11
N VAL A 78 -2.21 -7.98 -0.99
CA VAL A 78 -3.61 -7.69 -1.27
C VAL A 78 -4.02 -8.15 -2.65
N GLU A 79 -5.30 -8.49 -2.79
CA GLU A 79 -5.99 -8.51 -4.07
C GLU A 79 -6.63 -7.15 -4.29
N VAL A 80 -6.47 -6.59 -5.50
CA VAL A 80 -7.06 -5.28 -5.84
C VAL A 80 -8.45 -5.52 -6.39
N LEU A 81 -9.45 -5.02 -5.67
CA LEU A 81 -10.84 -5.05 -6.09
C LEU A 81 -11.19 -3.71 -6.75
N GLU A 82 -11.43 -3.74 -8.06
CA GLU A 82 -11.87 -2.57 -8.81
C GLU A 82 -13.41 -2.52 -8.86
N PRO A 83 -14.03 -1.36 -8.58
CA PRO A 83 -15.47 -1.21 -8.73
C PRO A 83 -15.86 -1.27 -10.22
N VAL A 84 -16.94 -1.97 -10.53
CA VAL A 84 -17.53 -2.05 -11.87
C VAL A 84 -19.02 -1.73 -11.81
N VAL A 85 -19.53 -1.10 -12.87
CA VAL A 85 -20.97 -0.98 -13.08
C VAL A 85 -21.45 -2.31 -13.66
N ILE A 86 -22.46 -2.93 -13.04
CA ILE A 86 -22.91 -4.28 -13.40
C ILE A 86 -24.25 -4.31 -14.17
N ASP A 87 -24.96 -3.19 -14.23
CA ASP A 87 -26.22 -3.05 -14.95
C ASP A 87 -26.47 -1.60 -15.41
N ASP A 88 -27.49 -1.42 -16.26
CA ASP A 88 -27.88 -0.11 -16.78
C ASP A 88 -28.49 0.83 -15.72
N ALA A 89 -28.79 0.32 -14.52
CA ALA A 89 -29.27 1.10 -13.39
C ALA A 89 -28.12 1.74 -12.57
N GLY A 90 -26.87 1.44 -12.90
CA GLY A 90 -25.69 2.02 -12.25
C GLY A 90 -25.27 1.29 -10.97
N THR A 91 -25.72 0.05 -10.76
CA THR A 91 -25.32 -0.73 -9.58
C THR A 91 -23.81 -0.94 -9.58
N ILE A 92 -23.15 -0.62 -8.46
CA ILE A 92 -21.70 -0.80 -8.28
C ILE A 92 -21.42 -2.15 -7.63
N GLY A 93 -20.54 -2.90 -8.27
CA GLY A 93 -20.07 -4.20 -7.84
C GLY A 93 -18.55 -4.35 -7.91
N THR A 94 -18.03 -5.52 -7.60
CA THR A 94 -16.63 -5.90 -7.87
C THR A 94 -16.61 -7.03 -8.89
N LYS A 95 -15.76 -6.90 -9.91
CA LYS A 95 -15.66 -7.92 -10.96
C LYS A 95 -15.22 -9.25 -10.35
N GLY A 96 -16.05 -10.29 -10.46
CA GLY A 96 -15.72 -11.65 -10.04
C GLY A 96 -16.16 -12.06 -8.63
N TRP A 97 -16.54 -11.12 -7.75
CA TRP A 97 -17.08 -11.43 -6.42
C TRP A 97 -18.59 -11.18 -6.31
N LEU A 98 -19.25 -10.87 -7.44
CA LEU A 98 -20.70 -10.89 -7.59
C LEU A 98 -21.12 -12.05 -8.47
N VAL A 99 -21.19 -13.22 -7.85
CA VAL A 99 -22.33 -14.10 -8.04
C VAL A 99 -22.72 -14.47 -6.63
N CYS A 100 -23.83 -13.94 -6.12
CA CYS A 100 -24.53 -14.62 -5.04
C CYS A 100 -24.70 -16.06 -5.51
N ASP A 101 -23.94 -16.99 -4.95
CA ASP A 101 -24.17 -18.41 -5.14
C ASP A 101 -25.64 -18.64 -4.80
N ARG A 102 -26.39 -19.00 -5.84
CA ARG A 102 -27.79 -19.40 -5.75
C ARG A 102 -27.90 -20.50 -4.69
N HIS A 103 -28.77 -20.30 -3.72
CA HIS A 103 -29.59 -21.37 -3.13
C HIS A 103 -31.02 -20.85 -3.04
#